data_AF-A0A7K9DXM5-F1
#
_entry.id   AF-A0A7K9DXM5-F1
#
_cell.length_a   1.000
_cell.length_b   1.000
_cell.length_c   1.000
_cell.angle_alpha   90.00
_cell.angle_beta   90.00
_cell.angle_gamma   90.00
#
_symmetry.space_group_name_H-M   'P 1'
#
loop_
_entity.id
_entity.type
_entity.pdbx_description
1 polymer ?
#
loop_
_entity_poly.entity_id
_entity_poly.type
_entity_poly.pdbx_seq_one_letter_code
_entity_poly.pdbx_strand_id
1 'polypeptide(L)' 'RDTAGQERYQTITKQYYRRAQGIFLVYDISSERSYQHIVKWASDVDEYAPDGVQKILIGNKADEEHKRQVAKEQGLQVS' A
#
# COMPACT_ATOMS: atom_id res chain seq x y z
N ARG A 1 -15.09 -13.59 18.27
CA ARG A 1 -14.21 -14.33 17.33
C ARG A 1 -14.28 -13.59 16.01
N ASP A 2 -13.33 -12.69 15.77
CA ASP A 2 -13.25 -11.82 14.60
C ASP A 2 -12.44 -12.49 13.50
N THR A 3 -13.14 -13.12 12.55
CA THR A 3 -12.57 -13.64 11.29
C THR A 3 -13.39 -13.12 10.11
N ALA A 4 -13.68 -11.82 10.10
CA ALA A 4 -14.45 -11.19 9.00
C ALA A 4 -13.84 -9.87 8.50
N GLY A 5 -12.86 -9.30 9.21
CA GLY A 5 -12.28 -7.99 8.89
C GLY A 5 -11.12 -8.04 7.90
N GLN A 6 -10.21 -9.02 7.97
CA GLN A 6 -8.99 -9.00 7.16
C GLN A 6 -9.13 -9.66 5.78
N GLU A 7 -9.99 -10.67 5.63
CA GLU A 7 -10.12 -11.41 4.37
C GLU A 7 -10.96 -10.67 3.32
N ARG A 8 -11.87 -9.78 3.76
CA ARG A 8 -12.68 -8.97 2.85
C ARG A 8 -11.88 -7.87 2.14
N TYR A 9 -10.74 -7.44 2.68
CA TYR A 9 -9.91 -6.43 2.02
C TYR A 9 -9.02 -6.99 0.90
N GLN A 10 -8.67 -8.29 0.93
CA GLN A 10 -7.77 -8.87 -0.07
C GLN A 10 -8.50 -9.32 -1.35
N THR A 11 -9.76 -9.74 -1.25
CA THR A 11 -10.52 -10.26 -2.40
C THR A 11 -11.11 -9.16 -3.30
N ILE A 12 -11.29 -7.94 -2.77
CA ILE A 12 -11.84 -6.83 -3.54
C ILE A 12 -10.79 -6.26 -4.52
N THR A 13 -9.49 -6.48 -4.31
CA THR A 13 -8.43 -5.68 -4.95
C THR A 13 -8.16 -6.00 -6.42
N LYS A 14 -8.23 -7.29 -6.82
CA LYS A 14 -7.83 -7.70 -8.19
C LYS A 14 -8.74 -7.18 -9.30
N GLN A 15 -10.04 -7.04 -9.05
CA GLN A 15 -10.99 -6.57 -10.08
C GLN A 15 -10.89 -5.05 -10.33
N TYR A 16 -10.41 -4.27 -9.37
CA TYR A 16 -10.30 -2.82 -9.50
C TYR A 16 -9.00 -2.38 -10.20
N TYR A 17 -7.91 -3.16 -10.10
CA TYR A 17 -6.66 -2.86 -10.81
C TYR A 17 -6.86 -2.74 -12.33
N ARG A 18 -7.69 -3.60 -12.92
CA ARG A 18 -7.94 -3.60 -14.37
C ARG A 18 -8.66 -2.38 -14.92
N ARG A 19 -9.34 -1.60 -14.07
CA ARG A 19 -10.12 -0.42 -14.48
C ARG A 19 -9.61 0.89 -13.87
N ALA A 20 -8.60 0.82 -13.01
CA ALA A 20 -8.02 1.99 -12.38
C ALA A 20 -7.16 2.77 -13.38
N GLN A 21 -7.17 4.10 -13.28
CA GLN A 21 -6.22 4.98 -13.96
C GLN A 21 -5.04 5.32 -13.03
N GLY A 22 -5.26 5.24 -11.72
CA GLY A 22 -4.23 5.42 -10.71
C GLY A 22 -4.58 4.67 -9.42
N ILE A 23 -3.56 4.33 -8.66
CA ILE A 23 -3.63 3.55 -7.42
C ILE A 23 -2.86 4.30 -6.34
N PHE A 24 -3.53 4.52 -5.20
CA PHE A 24 -2.91 5.06 -4.00
C PHE A 24 -2.53 3.92 -3.06
N LEU A 25 -1.25 3.82 -2.73
CA LEU A 25 -0.70 2.88 -1.77
C LEU A 25 -0.39 3.63 -0.48
N VAL A 26 -1.17 3.40 0.56
CA VAL A 26 -1.08 4.17 1.82
C VAL A 26 -0.58 3.28 2.94
N TYR A 27 0.53 3.65 3.58
CA TYR A 27 1.03 3.00 4.80
C TYR A 27 1.08 3.99 5.96
N ASP A 28 1.25 3.48 7.17
CA ASP A 28 1.44 4.27 8.38
C ASP A 28 2.93 4.37 8.71
N ILE A 29 3.47 5.59 8.83
CA ILE A 29 4.90 5.79 9.08
C ILE A 29 5.35 5.24 10.45
N SER A 30 4.42 5.08 11.41
CA SER A 30 4.69 4.52 12.73
C SER A 30 4.48 3.01 12.79
N SER A 31 4.28 2.33 11.65
CA SER A 31 4.07 0.88 11.59
C SER A 31 4.82 0.22 10.44
N GLU A 32 5.95 -0.44 10.76
CA GLU A 32 6.72 -1.23 9.77
C GLU A 32 5.87 -2.34 9.10
N ARG A 33 4.99 -2.98 9.87
CA ARG A 33 4.08 -4.01 9.35
C ARG A 33 3.16 -3.47 8.26
N SER A 34 2.66 -2.25 8.41
CA SER A 34 1.80 -1.63 7.38
C SER A 34 2.56 -1.40 6.08
N TYR A 35 3.83 -1.02 6.17
CA TYR A 35 4.71 -0.83 5.02
C TYR A 35 5.02 -2.16 4.31
N GLN A 36 5.31 -3.23 5.05
CA GLN A 36 5.51 -4.56 4.45
C GLN A 36 4.31 -5.05 3.64
N HIS A 37 3.09 -4.75 4.09
CA HIS A 37 1.89 -5.05 3.31
C HIS A 37 1.83 -4.23 2.00
N ILE A 38 2.21 -2.96 2.04
CA ILE A 38 2.25 -2.10 0.86
C ILE A 38 3.33 -2.55 -0.14
N VAL A 39 4.49 -3.02 0.31
CA VAL A 39 5.50 -3.62 -0.59
C VAL A 39 4.89 -4.77 -1.39
N LYS A 40 4.16 -5.67 -0.71
CA LYS A 40 3.48 -6.78 -1.38
C LYS A 40 2.41 -6.28 -2.38
N TRP A 41 1.61 -5.29 -1.98
CA TRP A 41 0.57 -4.74 -2.86
C TRP A 41 1.15 -4.00 -4.06
N ALA A 42 2.29 -3.31 -3.91
CA ALA A 42 3.00 -2.69 -5.02
C ALA A 42 3.41 -3.75 -6.06
N SER A 43 3.97 -4.89 -5.61
CA SER A 43 4.29 -6.01 -6.50
C SER A 43 3.05 -6.60 -7.18
N ASP A 44 1.93 -6.76 -6.46
CA ASP A 44 0.67 -7.23 -7.05
C ASP A 44 0.15 -6.24 -8.13
N VAL A 45 0.32 -4.93 -7.92
CA VAL A 45 -0.05 -3.92 -8.91
C VAL A 45 0.83 -4.03 -10.15
N ASP A 46 2.14 -4.19 -9.97
CA ASP A 46 3.08 -4.36 -11.08
C ASP A 46 2.81 -5.63 -11.90
N GLU A 47 2.29 -6.69 -11.26
CA GLU A 47 1.96 -7.95 -11.94
C GLU A 47 0.59 -7.92 -12.64
N TYR A 48 -0.42 -7.25 -12.05
CA TYR A 48 -1.81 -7.40 -12.48
C TYR A 48 -2.47 -6.14 -13.05
N ALA A 49 -1.88 -4.95 -12.85
CA ALA A 49 -2.46 -3.72 -13.38
C ALA A 49 -2.13 -3.55 -14.88
N PRO A 50 -3.02 -2.93 -15.67
CA PRO A 50 -2.72 -2.56 -17.05
C PRO A 50 -1.54 -1.60 -17.16
N ASP A 51 -0.85 -1.63 -18.30
CA ASP A 51 0.17 -0.63 -18.63
C ASP A 51 -0.40 0.80 -18.54
N GLY A 52 0.34 1.69 -17.89
CA GLY A 52 -0.01 3.11 -17.75
C GLY A 52 -0.73 3.50 -16.46
N VAL A 53 -1.09 2.55 -15.59
CA VAL A 53 -1.64 2.87 -14.26
C VAL A 53 -0.61 3.58 -13.41
N GLN A 54 -0.95 4.77 -12.91
CA GLN A 54 -0.07 5.55 -12.04
C GLN A 54 -0.14 5.05 -10.60
N LYS A 55 1.02 4.74 -10.00
CA LYS A 55 1.12 4.39 -8.58
C LYS A 55 1.58 5.59 -7.78
N ILE A 56 0.92 5.86 -6.65
CA ILE A 56 1.30 6.92 -5.72
C ILE A 56 1.41 6.31 -4.32
N LEU A 57 2.61 6.34 -3.75
CA LEU A 57 2.86 5.92 -2.37
C LEU A 57 2.66 7.07 -1.39
N ILE A 58 1.93 6.84 -0.31
CA ILE A 58 1.59 7.83 0.72
C ILE A 58 1.95 7.28 2.09
N GLY A 59 2.89 7.94 2.78
CA GLY A 59 3.16 7.72 4.20
C GLY A 59 2.21 8.56 5.05
N ASN A 60 1.21 7.92 5.64
CA ASN A 60 0.20 8.53 6.51
C ASN A 60 0.71 8.68 7.96
N LYS A 61 0.00 9.47 8.77
CA LYS A 61 0.33 9.82 10.17
C LYS A 61 1.65 10.55 10.36
N ALA A 62 1.92 11.50 9.46
CA ALA A 62 3.13 12.32 9.53
C ALA A 62 3.29 13.12 10.84
N ASP A 63 2.19 13.32 11.58
CA ASP A 63 2.18 13.88 12.94
C ASP A 63 2.91 12.99 13.97
N GLU A 64 3.00 11.68 13.74
CA GLU A 64 3.72 10.73 14.59
C GLU A 64 5.20 10.55 14.20
N GLU A 65 5.86 11.60 13.67
CA GLU A 65 7.26 11.53 13.18
C GLU A 65 8.23 10.97 14.24
N HIS A 66 8.00 11.29 15.52
CA HIS A 66 8.79 10.81 16.66
C HIS A 66 8.67 9.30 16.91
N LYS A 67 7.65 8.64 16.35
CA LYS A 67 7.45 7.18 16.36
C LYS A 67 7.72 6.55 15.01
N ARG A 68 8.32 7.28 14.06
CA ARG A 68 8.59 6.78 12.71
C ARG A 68 9.39 5.48 12.80
N GLN A 69 8.84 4.42 12.21
CA GLN A 69 9.50 3.12 12.06
C GLN A 69 9.98 2.89 10.62
N VAL A 70 9.40 3.62 9.66
CA VAL A 70 9.76 3.51 8.24
C VAL A 70 10.50 4.77 7.81
N ALA A 71 11.77 4.61 7.43
CA ALA A 71 12.58 5.71 6.95
C ALA A 71 12.01 6.28 5.64
N LYS A 72 12.19 7.58 5.40
CA LYS A 72 11.63 8.23 4.20
C LYS A 72 12.26 7.65 2.92
N GLU A 73 13.54 7.28 3.00
CA GLU A 73 14.30 6.63 1.94
C GLU A 73 13.74 5.25 1.58
N GLN A 74 13.25 4.49 2.57
CA GLN A 74 12.62 3.19 2.32
C GLN A 74 11.34 3.37 1.49
N GLY A 75 10.52 4.37 1.81
CA GLY A 75 9.33 4.69 1.01
C GLY A 75 9.64 4.99 -0.45
N LEU A 76 10.75 5.67 -0.75
CA LEU A 76 11.16 5.99 -2.11
C LEU A 76 11.57 4.76 -2.95
N GLN A 77 11.89 3.63 -2.32
CA GLN A 77 12.24 2.40 -3.04
C GLN A 77 11.01 1.65 -3.60
N VAL A 78 9.81 2.00 -3.12
CA VAL A 78 8.55 1.30 -3.44
C VAL A 78 7.68 2.09 -4.42
N SER A 79 7.97 3.39 -4.60
CA SER A 79 7.26 4.26 -5.54
C SER A 79 7.60 3.97 -6.99
#